data_AF-A0A2G5B541-F1
#
_entry.id   AF-A0A2G5B541-F1
#
_cell.length_a   1.000
_cell.length_b   1.000
_cell.length_c   1.000
_cell.angle_alpha   90.00
_cell.angle_beta   90.00
_cell.angle_gamma   90.00
#
_symmetry.space_group_name_H-M   'P 1'
#
loop_
_entity.id
_entity.type
_entity.pdbx_description
1 polymer ?
#
loop_
_entity_poly.entity_id
_entity_poly.type
_entity_poly.pdbx_seq_one_letter_code
_entity_poly.pdbx_strand_id
1 'polypeptide(L)'
;MATLRTFSAVVLKNIRVEHPEAAFLPKLENGYWRSPKFSLRRQAELRKACLLNNIEPESIGMPPPKPQKIMQKKPPKGHKQQRLYEAKRAEIQSNLDKMPDKIQKWKKDLAIQKDKQRSSLPF
;
A
#
# COMPACT_ATOMS: atom_id res chain seq x y z
N MET A 1 -34.41 12.01 2.87
CA MET A 1 -35.19 11.34 1.80
C MET A 1 -34.26 11.07 0.63
N ALA A 2 -34.13 9.82 0.19
CA ALA A 2 -33.34 9.53 -1.01
C ALA A 2 -34.17 9.97 -2.23
N THR A 3 -33.66 10.92 -3.01
CA THR A 3 -34.29 11.31 -4.28
C THR A 3 -34.12 10.18 -5.29
N LEU A 4 -35.17 9.89 -6.05
CA LEU A 4 -35.07 8.93 -7.16
C LEU A 4 -34.02 9.43 -8.14
N ARG A 5 -33.03 8.59 -8.43
CA ARG A 5 -31.95 8.95 -9.35
C ARG A 5 -32.53 9.05 -10.76
N THR A 6 -32.49 10.25 -11.33
CA THR A 6 -32.85 10.47 -12.73
C THR A 6 -31.65 10.15 -13.62
N PHE A 7 -31.89 9.38 -14.68
CA PHE A 7 -30.87 9.09 -15.69
C PHE A 7 -31.09 9.96 -16.93
N SER A 8 -30.00 10.28 -17.62
CA SER A 8 -30.09 11.01 -18.87
C SER A 8 -30.76 10.16 -19.96
N ALA A 9 -31.42 10.83 -20.91
CA ALA A 9 -32.03 10.18 -22.07
C ALA A 9 -31.04 9.30 -22.85
N VAL A 10 -29.76 9.70 -22.89
CA VAL A 10 -28.68 8.93 -23.52
C VAL A 10 -28.47 7.58 -22.82
N VAL A 11 -28.45 7.55 -21.49
CA VAL A 11 -28.30 6.30 -20.72
C VAL A 11 -29.49 5.38 -20.99
N LEU A 12 -30.72 5.90 -20.92
CA LEU A 12 -31.93 5.14 -21.16
C LEU A 12 -31.99 4.57 -22.58
N LYS A 13 -31.55 5.33 -23.59
CA LYS A 13 -31.45 4.84 -24.98
C LYS A 13 -30.50 3.64 -25.10
N ASN A 14 -29.37 3.66 -24.40
CA ASN A 14 -28.37 2.59 -24.49
C ASN A 14 -28.82 1.29 -23.81
N ILE A 15 -29.79 1.33 -22.89
CA ILE A 15 -30.33 0.16 -22.19
C ILE A 15 -31.36 -0.58 -23.05
N ARG A 16 -31.99 0.12 -24.01
CA ARG A 16 -32.96 -0.48 -24.94
C ARG A 16 -32.30 -1.22 -26.12
N VAL A 17 -30.98 -1.13 -26.24
CA VAL A 17 -30.22 -1.70 -27.36
C VAL A 17 -29.23 -2.71 -26.80
N GLU A 18 -29.17 -3.88 -27.42
CA GLU A 18 -28.17 -4.90 -27.11
C GLU A 18 -26.80 -4.46 -27.65
N HIS A 19 -25.77 -4.55 -26.80
CA HIS A 19 -24.40 -4.26 -27.20
C HIS A 19 -23.59 -5.56 -27.21
N PRO A 20 -22.62 -5.71 -28.12
CA PRO A 20 -21.71 -6.84 -28.06
C PRO A 20 -20.89 -6.77 -26.77
N GLU A 21 -20.65 -7.91 -26.11
CA GLU A 21 -19.86 -7.98 -24.87
C GLU A 21 -18.48 -7.31 -25.00
N ALA A 22 -17.90 -7.42 -26.19
CA ALA A 22 -16.62 -6.82 -26.56
C ALA A 22 -16.62 -5.27 -26.47
N ALA A 23 -17.79 -4.62 -26.40
CA ALA A 23 -17.89 -3.17 -26.16
C ALA A 23 -17.58 -2.78 -24.70
N PHE A 24 -17.71 -3.71 -23.77
CA PHE A 24 -17.50 -3.49 -22.34
C PHE A 24 -16.10 -3.91 -21.85
N LEU A 25 -15.37 -4.67 -22.67
CA LEU A 25 -14.03 -5.17 -22.37
C LEU A 25 -12.95 -4.42 -23.15
N PRO A 26 -11.73 -4.29 -22.60
CA PRO A 26 -10.60 -3.78 -23.36
C PRO A 26 -10.22 -4.76 -24.48
N LYS A 27 -9.74 -4.22 -25.60
CA LYS A 27 -9.32 -5.00 -26.78
C LYS A 27 -7.85 -4.78 -27.07
N LEU A 28 -7.16 -5.82 -27.51
CA LEU A 28 -5.77 -5.70 -27.98
C LEU A 28 -5.79 -5.44 -29.49
N GLU A 29 -5.33 -4.26 -29.89
CA GLU A 29 -5.27 -3.81 -31.28
C GLU A 29 -3.89 -3.22 -31.56
N ASN A 30 -3.20 -3.72 -32.60
CA ASN A 30 -1.87 -3.25 -33.02
C ASN A 30 -0.82 -3.22 -31.89
N GLY A 31 -0.86 -4.22 -30.99
CA GLY A 31 0.07 -4.30 -29.85
C GLY A 31 -0.28 -3.42 -28.65
N TYR A 32 -1.37 -2.64 -28.72
CA TYR A 32 -1.84 -1.79 -27.63
C TYR A 32 -3.20 -2.22 -27.11
N TRP A 33 -3.40 -2.09 -25.81
CA TRP A 33 -4.72 -2.27 -25.20
C TRP A 33 -5.56 -1.00 -25.39
N ARG A 34 -6.62 -1.11 -26.21
CA ARG A 34 -7.64 -0.07 -26.36
C ARG A 34 -8.64 -0.16 -25.22
N SER A 35 -9.08 1.02 -24.77
CA SER A 35 -10.13 1.14 -23.77
C SER A 35 -11.48 0.63 -24.32
N PRO A 36 -12.37 0.12 -23.45
CA PRO A 36 -13.71 -0.28 -23.87
C PRO A 36 -14.50 0.93 -24.40
N LYS A 37 -15.47 0.65 -25.28
CA LYS A 37 -16.40 1.65 -25.84
C LYS A 37 -17.16 2.40 -24.73
N PHE A 38 -17.51 1.68 -23.67
CA PHE A 38 -18.12 2.25 -22.47
C PHE A 38 -17.11 2.28 -21.32
N SER A 39 -16.81 3.48 -20.79
CA SER A 39 -15.95 3.62 -19.61
C SER A 39 -16.56 2.97 -18.37
N LEU A 40 -15.74 2.60 -17.38
CA LEU A 40 -16.21 1.94 -16.15
C LEU A 40 -17.32 2.74 -15.43
N ARG A 41 -17.24 4.08 -15.44
CA ARG A 41 -18.31 4.94 -14.91
C ARG A 41 -19.62 4.74 -15.67
N ARG A 42 -19.57 4.78 -17.01
CA ARG A 42 -20.74 4.61 -17.87
C ARG A 42 -21.32 3.20 -17.76
N GLN A 43 -20.48 2.17 -17.62
CA GLN A 43 -20.93 0.80 -17.34
C GLN A 43 -21.67 0.70 -16.00
N ALA A 44 -21.19 1.37 -14.95
CA ALA A 44 -21.87 1.42 -13.66
C ALA A 44 -23.19 2.19 -13.72
N GLU A 45 -23.27 3.26 -14.51
CA GLU A 45 -24.52 4.00 -14.74
C GLU A 45 -25.53 3.17 -15.50
N LEU A 46 -25.12 2.49 -16.58
CA LEU A 46 -25.96 1.56 -17.34
C LEU A 46 -26.48 0.46 -16.42
N ARG A 47 -25.60 -0.21 -15.66
CA ARG A 47 -26.01 -1.27 -14.73
C ARG A 47 -27.04 -0.78 -13.69
N LYS A 48 -26.83 0.39 -13.07
CA LYS A 48 -27.80 0.96 -12.12
C LYS A 48 -29.12 1.30 -12.80
N ALA A 49 -29.09 1.77 -14.03
CA ALA A 49 -30.29 2.10 -14.78
C ALA A 49 -31.04 0.85 -15.27
N CYS A 50 -30.35 -0.25 -15.59
CA CYS A 50 -30.97 -1.54 -15.88
C CYS A 50 -31.74 -2.05 -14.65
N LEU A 51 -31.06 -2.06 -13.49
CA LEU A 51 -31.67 -2.46 -12.22
C LEU A 51 -32.89 -1.61 -11.86
N LEU A 52 -32.85 -0.29 -12.08
CA LEU A 52 -33.99 0.59 -11.81
C LEU A 52 -35.17 0.41 -12.79
N ASN A 53 -34.92 -0.07 -14.01
CA ASN A 53 -35.97 -0.38 -14.98
C ASN A 53 -36.40 -1.86 -14.96
N ASN A 54 -35.93 -2.65 -13.99
CA ASN A 54 -36.16 -4.10 -13.90
C ASN A 54 -35.72 -4.86 -15.17
N ILE A 55 -34.62 -4.41 -15.78
CA ILE A 55 -33.99 -5.08 -16.92
C ILE A 55 -32.71 -5.75 -16.41
N GLU A 56 -32.51 -7.01 -16.77
CA GLU A 56 -31.30 -7.73 -16.42
C GLU A 56 -30.09 -7.13 -17.15
N PRO A 57 -29.01 -6.73 -16.45
CA PRO A 57 -27.82 -6.16 -17.10
C PRO A 57 -27.22 -7.05 -18.19
N GLU A 58 -27.32 -8.36 -18.01
CA GLU A 58 -26.81 -9.38 -18.93
C GLU A 58 -27.56 -9.38 -20.26
N SER A 59 -28.85 -9.02 -20.28
CA SER A 59 -29.63 -8.96 -21.52
C SER A 59 -29.14 -7.88 -22.49
N ILE A 60 -28.40 -6.88 -21.99
CA ILE A 60 -27.81 -5.79 -22.79
C ILE A 60 -26.38 -6.13 -23.24
N GLY A 61 -25.87 -7.30 -22.84
CA GLY A 61 -24.51 -7.76 -23.11
C GLY A 61 -23.47 -7.27 -22.09
N MET A 62 -23.89 -6.75 -20.92
CA MET A 62 -22.93 -6.44 -19.86
C MET A 62 -22.47 -7.71 -19.14
N PRO A 63 -21.18 -7.85 -18.82
CA PRO A 63 -20.69 -9.02 -18.09
C PRO A 63 -21.28 -9.08 -16.67
N PRO A 64 -21.43 -10.28 -16.08
CA PRO A 64 -21.88 -10.43 -14.70
C PRO A 64 -20.97 -9.71 -13.71
N PRO A 65 -21.50 -9.22 -12.57
CA PRO A 65 -20.67 -8.64 -11.53
C PRO A 65 -19.71 -9.70 -10.96
N LYS A 66 -18.43 -9.36 -10.84
CA LYS A 66 -17.44 -10.27 -10.24
C LYS A 66 -17.79 -10.50 -8.76
N PRO A 67 -17.63 -11.72 -8.24
CA PRO A 67 -17.83 -11.99 -6.83
C PRO A 67 -16.82 -11.19 -6.00
N GLN A 68 -17.28 -10.67 -4.85
CA GLN A 68 -16.41 -9.95 -3.92
C GLN A 68 -15.38 -10.92 -3.34
N LYS A 69 -14.09 -10.62 -3.54
CA LYS A 69 -13.01 -11.40 -2.92
C LYS A 69 -12.94 -11.06 -1.43
N ILE A 70 -12.89 -12.08 -0.59
CA ILE A 70 -12.68 -11.92 0.86
C ILE A 70 -11.29 -11.29 1.07
N MET A 71 -11.24 -10.16 1.79
CA MET A 71 -9.99 -9.46 2.07
C MET A 71 -9.14 -10.29 3.04
N GLN A 72 -8.00 -10.79 2.57
CA GLN A 72 -7.02 -11.43 3.43
C GLN A 72 -6.23 -10.37 4.22
N LYS A 73 -6.28 -10.45 5.55
CA LYS A 73 -5.50 -9.56 6.42
C LYS A 73 -4.04 -10.01 6.42
N LYS A 74 -3.15 -9.22 5.80
CA LYS A 74 -1.71 -9.43 5.91
C LYS A 74 -1.24 -9.11 7.33
N PRO A 75 -0.23 -9.83 7.87
CA PRO A 75 0.34 -9.49 9.16
C PRO A 75 0.93 -8.06 9.13
N PRO A 76 0.83 -7.30 10.24
CA PRO A 76 1.36 -5.94 10.28
C PRO A 76 2.89 -5.95 10.21
N LYS A 77 3.46 -4.98 9.48
CA LYS A 77 4.92 -4.83 9.26
C LYS A 77 5.73 -4.55 10.56
N GLY A 78 5.05 -4.15 11.64
CA GLY A 78 5.66 -3.63 12.85
C GLY A 78 6.32 -2.25 12.69
N HIS A 79 6.55 -1.56 13.81
CA HIS A 79 7.29 -0.30 13.86
C HIS A 79 8.79 -0.53 13.67
N LYS A 80 9.54 0.53 13.30
CA LYS A 80 11.00 0.47 13.14
C LYS A 80 11.70 -0.06 14.41
N GLN A 81 11.23 0.36 15.59
CA GLN A 81 11.79 -0.05 16.87
C GLN A 81 11.61 -1.55 17.13
N GLN A 82 10.42 -2.10 16.83
CA GLN A 82 10.14 -3.54 16.97
C GLN A 82 11.02 -4.35 16.04
N ARG A 83 11.20 -3.91 14.78
CA ARG A 83 12.06 -4.59 13.82
C ARG A 83 13.54 -4.57 14.18
N LEU A 84 14.01 -3.49 14.83
CA LEU A 84 15.43 -3.30 15.17
C LEU A 84 15.76 -3.72 16.61
N TYR A 85 14.78 -4.17 17.38
CA TYR A 85 14.94 -4.44 18.80
C TYR A 85 16.05 -5.46 19.08
N GLU A 86 16.06 -6.56 18.33
CA GLU A 86 17.06 -7.63 18.49
C GLU A 86 18.47 -7.16 18.14
N ALA A 87 18.63 -6.42 17.05
CA ALA A 87 19.92 -5.84 16.67
C ALA A 87 20.45 -4.87 17.74
N LYS A 88 19.58 -3.98 18.26
CA LYS A 88 19.94 -3.08 19.36
C LYS A 88 20.31 -3.83 20.64
N ARG A 89 19.58 -4.89 20.97
CA ARG A 89 19.87 -5.73 22.14
C ARG A 89 21.24 -6.38 22.04
N ALA A 90 21.59 -6.93 20.87
CA ALA A 90 22.89 -7.53 20.62
C ALA A 90 24.03 -6.50 20.71
N GLU A 91 23.83 -5.30 20.17
CA GLU A 91 24.79 -4.20 20.27
C GLU A 91 25.04 -3.79 21.72
N ILE A 92 23.98 -3.64 22.53
CA ILE A 92 24.07 -3.34 23.96
C ILE A 92 24.87 -4.42 24.69
N GLN A 93 24.58 -5.71 24.44
CA GLN A 93 25.30 -6.80 25.07
C GLN A 93 26.80 -6.75 24.74
N SER A 94 27.14 -6.57 23.46
CA SER A 94 28.53 -6.47 23.04
C SER A 94 29.28 -5.29 23.67
N ASN A 95 28.58 -4.20 23.98
CA ASN A 95 29.14 -3.04 24.66
C ASN A 95 29.35 -3.27 26.15
N LEU A 96 28.46 -4.03 26.80
CA LEU A 96 28.62 -4.46 28.19
C LEU A 96 29.80 -5.41 28.33
N ASP A 97 29.96 -6.36 27.42
CA ASP A 97 31.07 -7.32 27.43
C ASP A 97 32.44 -6.60 27.29
N LYS A 98 32.51 -5.56 26.44
CA LYS A 98 33.73 -4.74 26.22
C LYS A 98 33.95 -3.66 27.28
N MET A 99 33.04 -3.52 28.25
CA MET A 99 33.11 -2.47 29.27
C MET A 99 34.38 -2.54 30.14
N PRO A 100 34.83 -3.71 30.64
CA PRO A 100 36.02 -3.79 31.49
C PRO A 100 37.27 -3.27 30.79
N ASP A 101 37.47 -3.63 29.53
CA ASP A 101 38.62 -3.20 28.73
C ASP A 101 38.62 -1.68 28.51
N LYS A 102 37.44 -1.10 28.22
CA LYS A 102 37.28 0.35 28.10
C LYS A 102 37.63 1.06 29.40
N ILE A 103 37.21 0.52 30.54
CA ILE A 103 37.54 1.07 31.87
C ILE A 103 39.05 1.01 32.11
N GLN A 104 39.69 -0.13 31.83
CA GLN A 104 41.14 -0.28 32.00
C GLN A 104 41.92 0.69 31.12
N LYS A 105 41.52 0.82 29.84
CA LYS A 105 42.13 1.77 28.91
C LYS A 105 42.00 3.20 29.41
N TRP A 106 40.80 3.60 29.83
CA TRP A 106 40.55 4.93 30.39
C TRP A 106 41.40 5.22 31.64
N LYS A 107 41.53 4.25 32.56
CA LYS A 107 42.40 4.39 33.74
C LYS A 107 43.88 4.59 33.37
N LYS A 108 44.38 3.84 32.37
CA LYS A 108 45.76 3.99 31.87
C LYS A 108 45.97 5.36 31.23
N ASP A 109 45.03 5.82 30.41
CA ASP A 109 45.10 7.12 29.75
C ASP A 109 45.12 8.26 30.78
N LEU A 110 44.32 8.16 31.85
CA LEU A 110 44.35 9.11 32.97
C LEU A 110 45.70 9.13 33.69
N ALA A 111 46.31 7.97 33.94
CA ALA A 111 47.63 7.89 34.57
C ALA A 111 48.69 8.58 33.70
N ILE A 112 48.72 8.29 32.40
CA ILE A 112 49.63 8.91 31.44
C ILE A 112 49.44 10.43 31.39
N GLN A 113 48.19 10.92 31.43
CA GLN A 113 47.92 12.36 31.45
C GLN A 113 48.43 13.03 32.73
N LYS A 114 48.24 12.39 33.89
CA LYS A 114 48.79 12.89 35.16
C LYS A 114 50.31 12.94 35.14
N ASP A 115 50.96 11.92 34.60
CA ASP A 115 52.42 11.88 34.49
C ASP A 115 52.96 12.98 33.57
N LYS A 116 52.26 13.27 32.46
CA LYS A 116 52.61 14.40 31.57
C LYS A 116 52.45 15.77 32.23
N GLN A 117 51.47 15.92 33.12
CA GLN A 117 51.22 17.17 33.84
C GLN A 117 52.16 17.37 35.04
N ARG A 118 52.82 16.30 35.50
CA ARG A 118 53.82 16.37 36.57
C ARG A 118 55.04 17.13 36.04
N SER A 119 55.30 18.33 36.57
CA SER A 119 56.46 19.13 36.18
C SER A 119 57.76 18.39 36.54
N SER A 120 58.74 18.44 35.64
CA SER A 120 60.06 17.79 35.83
C SER A 120 61.07 18.65 36.59
N LEU A 121 60.67 19.86 37.02
CA LEU A 121 61.55 20.78 37.73
C LEU A 121 61.60 20.39 39.22
N PRO A 122 62.80 20.18 39.79
CA PRO A 122 62.95 19.97 41.22
C PRO A 122 62.83 21.34 41.89
N PHE A 123 61.64 21.61 42.43
CA PHE A 123 61.50 22.53 43.56
C PHE A 123 60.97 21.72 44.73
#